data_AF-A0A6A6K528-F1
#
_entry.id   AF-A0A6A6K528-F1
#
_cell.length_a   1.000
_cell.length_b   1.000
_cell.length_c   1.000
_cell.angle_alpha   90.00
_cell.angle_beta   90.00
_cell.angle_gamma   90.00
#
_symmetry.space_group_name_H-M   'P 1'
#
loop_
_entity.id
_entity.type
_entity.pdbx_description
1 polymer ?
#
loop_
_entity_poly.entity_id
_entity_poly.type
_entity_poly.pdbx_seq_one_letter_code
_entity_poly.pdbx_strand_id
1 'polypeptide(L)'
;MCENQPKNRRGKDKRQLLIAALERQGLSEEALYDKIVSMAVIEGDSAMMKELIVRFSPLPKPVAPTFEVDFPDEGTAVEKIDAVIRGIATGVIPADLGKTFAEVVRVGLDVREVTELAARLERLEKLLEEQNAP
;
A
#
# COMPACT_ATOMS: atom_id res chain seq x y z
N MET A 1 0.76 25.61 32.86
CA MET A 1 1.31 24.78 31.77
C MET A 1 0.45 23.52 31.72
N CYS A 2 -0.31 23.14 30.69
CA CYS A 2 -0.28 23.43 29.25
C CYS A 2 -1.71 23.63 28.74
N GLU A 3 -2.00 24.80 28.19
CA GLU A 3 -3.32 25.18 27.66
C GLU A 3 -3.17 25.61 26.20
N ASN A 4 -2.54 24.76 25.38
CA ASN A 4 -2.36 25.04 23.96
C ASN A 4 -2.13 23.76 23.14
N GLN A 5 -2.97 22.73 23.32
CA GLN A 5 -3.09 21.68 22.31
C GLN A 5 -4.04 22.17 21.21
N PRO A 6 -3.62 22.22 19.93
CA PRO A 6 -4.55 22.49 18.85
C PRO A 6 -5.57 21.37 18.83
N LYS A 7 -6.84 21.69 19.09
CA LYS A 7 -7.95 20.77 18.82
C LYS A 7 -8.00 20.59 17.31
N ASN A 8 -7.27 19.60 16.81
CA ASN A 8 -7.50 19.00 15.50
C ASN A 8 -8.94 18.44 15.53
N ARG A 9 -9.92 19.33 15.31
CA ARG A 9 -11.31 18.98 15.04
C ARG A 9 -11.34 18.44 13.62
N ARG A 10 -10.71 17.27 13.42
CA ARG A 10 -11.05 16.39 12.32
C ARG A 10 -12.56 16.26 12.39
N GLY A 11 -13.27 16.70 11.34
CA GLY A 11 -14.72 16.59 11.29
C GLY A 11 -15.13 15.17 11.66
N LYS A 12 -16.32 15.00 12.26
CA LYS A 12 -16.81 13.67 12.65
C LYS A 12 -16.63 12.71 11.49
N ASP A 13 -15.99 11.58 11.77
CA ASP A 13 -15.75 10.56 10.76
C ASP A 13 -17.08 10.10 10.14
N LYS A 14 -17.08 9.68 8.89
CA LYS A 14 -18.31 9.28 8.17
C LYS A 14 -19.08 8.21 8.94
N ARG A 15 -18.37 7.29 9.61
CA ARG A 15 -18.98 6.28 10.50
C ARG A 15 -19.73 6.93 11.66
N GLN A 16 -19.12 7.90 12.33
CA GLN A 16 -19.75 8.60 13.47
C GLN A 16 -21.00 9.39 13.05
N LEU A 17 -20.99 9.99 11.86
CA LEU A 17 -22.16 10.69 11.33
C LEU A 17 -23.32 9.72 11.05
N LEU A 18 -23.01 8.51 10.57
CA LEU A 18 -23.99 7.48 10.25
C LEU A 18 -24.59 6.86 11.51
N ILE A 19 -23.77 6.55 12.52
CA ILE A 19 -24.25 6.07 13.83
C ILE A 19 -25.16 7.12 14.47
N ALA A 20 -24.73 8.38 14.50
CA ALA A 20 -25.57 9.45 15.03
C ALA A 20 -26.88 9.62 14.24
N ALA A 21 -26.93 9.24 12.96
CA ALA A 21 -28.15 9.26 12.16
C ALA A 21 -29.10 8.10 12.52
N LEU A 22 -28.56 6.91 12.77
CA LEU A 22 -29.34 5.76 13.26
C LEU A 22 -29.92 6.06 14.65
N GLU A 23 -29.12 6.61 15.55
CA GLU A 23 -29.56 7.00 16.89
C GLU A 23 -30.69 8.03 16.86
N ARG A 24 -30.63 9.01 15.94
CA ARG A 24 -31.73 9.98 15.72
C ARG A 24 -33.02 9.32 15.22
N GLN A 25 -32.92 8.16 14.58
CA GLN A 25 -34.07 7.37 14.15
C GLN A 25 -34.47 6.30 15.18
N GLY A 26 -33.82 6.27 16.35
CA GLY A 26 -34.09 5.27 17.39
C GLY A 26 -33.61 3.86 17.04
N LEU A 27 -32.72 3.72 16.06
CA LEU A 27 -32.19 2.44 15.60
C LEU A 27 -30.79 2.18 16.15
N SER A 28 -30.53 0.94 16.55
CA SER A 28 -29.19 0.46 16.88
C SER A 28 -28.44 -0.02 15.62
N GLU A 29 -27.13 -0.22 15.74
CA GLU A 29 -26.31 -0.84 14.68
C GLU A 29 -26.79 -2.27 14.39
N GLU A 30 -27.25 -3.02 15.39
CA GLU A 30 -27.86 -4.35 15.23
C GLU A 30 -29.18 -4.28 14.44
N ALA A 31 -30.06 -3.34 14.78
CA ALA A 31 -31.32 -3.14 14.08
C ALA A 31 -31.12 -2.76 12.60
N LEU A 32 -30.01 -2.09 12.28
CA LEU A 32 -29.64 -1.83 10.89
C LEU A 32 -29.30 -3.13 10.15
N TYR A 33 -28.54 -4.04 10.76
CA TYR A 33 -28.24 -5.35 10.15
C TYR A 33 -29.51 -6.18 9.93
N ASP A 34 -30.43 -6.20 10.92
CA ASP A 34 -31.72 -6.88 10.77
C ASP A 34 -32.54 -6.30 9.61
N LYS A 35 -32.55 -4.97 9.46
CA LYS A 35 -33.24 -4.32 8.34
C LYS A 35 -32.60 -4.65 7.00
N ILE A 36 -31.27 -4.71 6.90
CA ILE A 36 -30.56 -5.11 5.67
C ILE A 36 -30.92 -6.55 5.29
N VAL A 37 -30.95 -7.47 6.27
CA VAL A 37 -31.33 -8.87 6.03
C VAL A 37 -32.79 -8.97 5.59
N SER A 38 -33.70 -8.23 6.24
CA SER A 38 -35.11 -8.18 5.86
C SER A 38 -35.30 -7.64 4.42
N MET A 39 -34.63 -6.54 4.08
CA MET A 39 -34.67 -5.98 2.71
C MET A 39 -34.15 -6.98 1.67
N ALA A 40 -33.08 -7.70 1.98
CA ALA A 40 -32.51 -8.70 1.07
C ALA A 40 -33.41 -9.93 0.91
N VAL A 41 -33.84 -10.55 2.02
CA VAL A 41 -34.46 -11.89 2.03
C VAL A 41 -35.97 -11.83 1.88
N ILE A 42 -36.62 -10.84 2.48
CA ILE A 42 -38.08 -10.72 2.53
C ILE A 42 -38.57 -9.81 1.41
N GLU A 43 -37.98 -8.62 1.27
CA GLU A 43 -38.40 -7.62 0.27
C GLU A 43 -37.82 -7.91 -1.12
N GLY A 44 -36.84 -8.81 -1.22
CA GLY A 44 -36.27 -9.26 -2.50
C GLY A 44 -35.31 -8.27 -3.14
N ASP A 45 -34.73 -7.34 -2.37
CA ASP A 45 -33.78 -6.35 -2.89
C ASP A 45 -32.47 -7.02 -3.33
N SER A 46 -32.28 -7.13 -4.65
CA SER A 46 -31.10 -7.74 -5.27
C SER A 46 -29.78 -7.04 -4.92
N ALA A 47 -29.80 -5.73 -4.64
CA ALA A 47 -28.60 -5.00 -4.25
C ALA A 47 -28.19 -5.40 -2.82
N MET A 48 -29.15 -5.51 -1.90
CA MET A 48 -28.88 -5.96 -0.53
C MET A 48 -28.47 -7.44 -0.50
N MET A 49 -29.08 -8.30 -1.32
CA MET A 49 -28.64 -9.68 -1.47
C MET A 49 -27.18 -9.77 -1.92
N LYS A 50 -26.77 -8.95 -2.90
CA LYS A 50 -25.38 -8.89 -3.36
C LYS A 50 -24.44 -8.44 -2.23
N GLU A 51 -24.82 -7.42 -1.46
CA GLU A 51 -24.03 -6.97 -0.30
C GLU A 51 -23.88 -8.06 0.77
N LEU A 52 -24.93 -8.84 1.05
CA LEU A 52 -24.85 -9.99 1.95
C LEU A 52 -23.91 -11.07 1.39
N ILE A 53 -24.06 -11.44 0.11
CA ILE A 53 -23.22 -12.46 -0.53
C ILE A 53 -21.74 -12.05 -0.48
N VAL A 54 -21.40 -10.79 -0.75
CA VAL A 54 -20.01 -10.31 -0.70
C VAL A 54 -19.45 -10.33 0.73
N ARG A 55 -20.28 -10.22 1.77
CA ARG A 55 -19.83 -10.34 3.17
C ARG A 55 -19.68 -11.78 3.65
N PHE A 56 -20.57 -12.69 3.23
CA PHE A 56 -20.52 -14.11 3.60
C PHE A 56 -19.54 -14.90 2.74
N SER A 57 -19.42 -14.56 1.47
CA SER A 57 -18.55 -15.20 0.49
C SER A 57 -17.79 -14.11 -0.28
N PRO A 58 -16.85 -13.41 0.39
CA PRO A 58 -16.06 -12.39 -0.26
C PRO A 58 -15.34 -12.98 -1.46
N LEU A 59 -15.45 -12.30 -2.60
CA LEU A 59 -14.70 -12.68 -3.78
C LEU A 59 -13.21 -12.65 -3.42
N PRO A 60 -12.48 -13.76 -3.62
CA PRO A 60 -11.05 -13.76 -3.42
C PRO A 60 -10.46 -12.62 -4.24
N LYS A 61 -9.68 -11.75 -3.60
CA LYS A 61 -8.92 -10.77 -4.37
C LYS A 61 -8.00 -11.56 -5.31
N PRO A 62 -7.89 -11.18 -6.60
CA PRO A 62 -6.90 -11.78 -7.47
C PRO A 62 -5.53 -11.55 -6.82
N VAL A 63 -4.93 -12.62 -6.33
CA VAL A 63 -3.54 -12.61 -5.88
C VAL A 63 -2.71 -12.72 -7.14
N ALA A 64 -1.72 -11.83 -7.29
CA ALA A 64 -0.77 -11.98 -8.38
C ALA A 64 -0.17 -13.40 -8.31
N PRO A 65 -0.14 -14.16 -9.41
CA PRO A 65 0.45 -15.49 -9.41
C PRO A 65 1.88 -15.39 -8.90
N THR A 66 2.31 -16.38 -8.11
CA THR A 66 3.71 -16.49 -7.70
C THR A 66 4.53 -16.89 -8.92
N PHE A 67 5.55 -16.11 -9.23
CA PHE A 67 6.50 -16.41 -10.29
C PHE A 67 7.92 -16.32 -9.73
N GLU A 68 8.80 -17.19 -10.22
CA GLU A 68 10.21 -17.16 -9.89
C GLU A 68 10.96 -16.46 -11.01
N VAL A 69 11.72 -15.42 -10.68
CA VAL A 69 12.59 -14.74 -11.63
C VAL A 69 14.03 -15.01 -11.25
N ASP A 70 14.80 -15.48 -12.21
CA ASP A 70 16.25 -15.54 -12.09
C ASP A 70 16.82 -14.13 -12.33
N PHE A 71 17.14 -13.44 -11.24
CA PHE A 71 17.77 -12.12 -11.28
C PHE A 71 19.27 -12.26 -11.04
N PRO A 72 20.12 -11.64 -11.87
CA PRO A 72 21.56 -11.62 -11.63
C PRO A 72 21.86 -10.73 -10.42
N ASP A 73 22.12 -11.32 -9.24
CA ASP A 73 22.36 -10.60 -7.98
C ASP A 73 23.49 -9.57 -8.09
N GLU A 74 24.62 -10.00 -8.66
CA GLU A 74 25.81 -9.18 -8.92
C GLU A 74 25.79 -8.46 -10.27
N GLY A 75 24.69 -8.57 -11.02
CA GLY A 75 24.53 -7.91 -12.31
C GLY A 75 24.47 -6.38 -12.19
N THR A 76 24.95 -5.71 -13.24
CA THR A 76 24.71 -4.28 -13.47
C THR A 76 23.21 -4.00 -13.57
N ALA A 77 22.81 -2.75 -13.34
CA ALA A 77 21.40 -2.39 -13.46
C ALA A 77 20.83 -2.63 -14.86
N VAL A 78 21.66 -2.53 -15.90
CA VAL A 78 21.29 -2.85 -17.28
C VAL A 78 20.96 -4.34 -17.40
N GLU A 79 21.83 -5.21 -16.89
CA GLU A 79 21.60 -6.67 -16.91
C GLU A 79 20.36 -7.07 -16.11
N LYS A 80 20.08 -6.38 -14.99
CA LYS A 80 18.86 -6.58 -14.21
C LYS A 80 17.61 -6.15 -14.98
N ILE A 81 17.64 -5.03 -15.69
CA ILE A 81 16.53 -4.60 -16.56
C ILE A 81 16.34 -5.57 -17.74
N ASP A 82 17.42 -6.04 -18.36
CA ASP A 82 17.34 -7.03 -19.44
C ASP A 82 16.76 -8.37 -18.95
N ALA A 83 17.01 -8.75 -17.70
CA ALA A 83 16.35 -9.89 -17.07
C ALA A 83 14.83 -9.65 -16.90
N VAL A 84 14.41 -8.44 -16.50
CA VAL A 84 12.97 -8.08 -16.46
C VAL A 84 12.33 -8.18 -17.84
N ILE A 85 12.97 -7.59 -18.87
CA ILE A 85 12.45 -7.58 -20.24
C ILE A 85 12.29 -9.02 -20.76
N ARG A 86 13.32 -9.87 -20.55
CA ARG A 86 13.24 -11.28 -20.92
C ARG A 86 12.15 -12.02 -20.14
N GLY A 87 12.03 -11.79 -18.84
CA GLY A 87 10.99 -12.39 -18.00
C GLY A 87 9.58 -12.04 -18.45
N ILE A 88 9.35 -10.82 -18.93
CA ILE A 88 8.06 -10.41 -19.52
C ILE A 88 7.85 -11.14 -20.86
N ALA A 89 8.87 -11.16 -21.73
CA ALA A 89 8.78 -11.77 -23.05
C ALA A 89 8.53 -13.29 -23.00
N THR A 90 9.07 -13.99 -21.99
CA THR A 90 8.85 -15.42 -21.78
C THR A 90 7.57 -15.74 -21.02
N GLY A 91 6.85 -14.73 -20.52
CA GLY A 91 5.60 -14.88 -19.77
C GLY A 91 5.78 -15.30 -18.31
N VAL A 92 7.02 -15.28 -17.79
CA VAL A 92 7.31 -15.53 -16.36
C VAL A 92 6.85 -14.35 -15.51
N ILE A 93 7.12 -13.13 -15.97
CA ILE A 93 6.70 -11.90 -15.30
C ILE A 93 5.43 -11.37 -15.98
N PRO A 94 4.33 -11.19 -15.23
CA PRO A 94 3.14 -10.51 -15.74
C PRO A 94 3.49 -9.10 -16.27
N ALA A 95 3.00 -8.78 -17.47
CA ALA A 95 3.35 -7.53 -18.15
C ALA A 95 2.92 -6.27 -17.38
N ASP A 96 1.86 -6.36 -16.59
CA ASP A 96 1.37 -5.30 -15.69
C ASP A 96 2.33 -5.00 -14.54
N LEU A 97 3.14 -5.97 -14.12
CA LEU A 97 4.15 -5.82 -13.07
C LEU A 97 5.51 -5.33 -13.60
N GLY A 98 5.76 -5.42 -14.91
CA GLY A 98 7.04 -5.07 -15.52
C GLY A 98 7.53 -3.65 -15.20
N LYS A 99 6.61 -2.67 -15.21
CA LYS A 99 6.93 -1.28 -14.85
C LYS A 99 7.38 -1.15 -13.40
N THR A 100 6.71 -1.85 -12.48
CA THR A 100 7.05 -1.86 -11.05
C THR A 100 8.44 -2.45 -10.83
N PHE A 101 8.82 -3.50 -11.56
CA PHE A 101 10.18 -4.07 -11.47
C PHE A 101 11.25 -3.09 -11.94
N ALA A 102 11.01 -2.37 -13.04
CA ALA A 102 11.95 -1.36 -13.52
C ALA A 102 12.12 -0.21 -12.49
N GLU A 103 11.04 0.20 -11.84
CA GLU A 103 11.08 1.17 -10.74
C GLU A 103 11.89 0.65 -9.53
N VAL A 104 11.73 -0.62 -9.16
CA VAL A 104 12.52 -1.23 -8.07
C VAL A 104 14.01 -1.23 -8.38
N VAL A 105 14.42 -1.58 -9.62
CA VAL A 105 15.83 -1.55 -10.03
C VAL A 105 16.39 -0.12 -9.95
N ARG A 106 15.63 0.87 -10.40
CA ARG A 106 16.01 2.29 -10.31
C ARG A 106 16.18 2.75 -8.86
N VAL A 107 15.21 2.45 -7.99
CA VAL A 107 15.30 2.80 -6.56
C VAL A 107 16.53 2.14 -5.92
N GLY A 108 16.84 0.90 -6.29
CA GLY A 108 18.05 0.21 -5.83
C GLY A 108 19.36 0.89 -6.25
N LEU A 109 19.41 1.44 -7.48
CA LEU A 109 20.55 2.25 -7.94
C LEU A 109 20.68 3.54 -7.14
N ASP A 110 19.58 4.30 -7.03
CA ASP A 110 19.57 5.59 -6.32
C ASP A 110 20.04 5.41 -4.86
N VAL A 111 19.61 4.34 -4.19
CA VAL A 111 20.05 4.01 -2.82
C VAL A 111 21.55 3.70 -2.77
N ARG A 112 22.08 2.94 -3.74
CA ARG A 112 23.52 2.62 -3.82
C ARG A 112 24.36 3.89 -4.01
N GLU A 113 23.98 4.75 -4.94
CA GLU A 113 24.67 6.01 -5.22
C GLU A 113 24.68 6.93 -4.00
N VAL A 114 23.52 7.15 -3.38
CA VAL A 114 23.39 7.99 -2.18
C VAL A 114 24.26 7.46 -1.04
N THR A 115 24.29 6.13 -0.85
CA THR A 115 25.10 5.49 0.19
C THR A 115 26.60 5.65 -0.08
N GLU A 116 27.05 5.49 -1.32
CA GLU A 116 28.45 5.67 -1.70
C GLU A 116 28.89 7.14 -1.52
N LEU A 117 28.05 8.08 -1.92
CA LEU A 117 28.28 9.51 -1.74
C LEU A 117 28.38 9.89 -0.27
N ALA A 118 27.48 9.37 0.58
CA ALA A 118 27.51 9.59 2.03
C ALA A 118 28.81 9.06 2.65
N ALA A 119 29.23 7.84 2.30
CA ALA A 119 30.48 7.26 2.79
C ALA A 119 31.71 8.04 2.32
N ARG A 120 31.69 8.58 1.09
CA ARG A 120 32.75 9.44 0.58
C ARG A 120 32.81 10.77 1.31
N LEU A 121 31.65 11.36 1.63
CA LEU A 121 31.56 12.61 2.39
C LEU A 121 32.14 12.42 3.80
N GLU A 122 31.75 11.36 4.50
CA GLU A 122 32.26 11.05 5.84
C GLU A 122 33.79 10.89 5.86
N ARG A 123 34.37 10.25 4.83
CA ARG A 123 35.84 10.13 4.69
C ARG A 123 36.51 11.50 4.52
N LEU A 124 35.90 12.41 3.75
CA LEU A 124 36.44 13.75 3.53
C LEU A 124 36.31 14.62 4.79
N GLU A 125 35.20 14.52 5.51
CA GLU A 125 34.97 15.22 6.77
C GLU A 125 36.01 14.81 7.83
N LYS A 126 36.30 13.52 7.98
CA LYS A 126 37.37 13.04 8.88
C LYS A 126 38.74 13.60 8.55
N LEU A 127 39.12 13.63 7.26
CA LEU A 127 40.40 14.18 6.82
C LEU A 127 40.51 15.70 7.07
N LEU A 128 39.39 16.42 7.00
CA LEU A 128 39.33 17.85 7.31
C LEU A 128 39.42 18.11 8.83
N GLU A 129 38.81 17.26 9.65
CA GLU A 129 38.94 17.32 11.11
C GLU A 129 40.38 17.02 11.56
N GLU A 130 41.04 16.04 10.95
CA GLU A 130 42.45 15.70 11.22
C GLU A 130 43.41 16.84 10.83
N GLN A 131 43.12 17.57 9.75
CA GLN A 131 43.93 18.72 9.30
C GLN A 131 43.68 20.01 10.11
N ASN A 132 42.49 20.17 10.69
CA ASN A 132 42.13 21.31 11.53
C ASN A 132 42.35 21.05 13.03
N ALA A 133 42.86 19.87 13.41
CA ALA A 133 43.30 19.59 14.77
C ALA A 133 44.57 20.41 15.09
N PRO A 134 44.60 21.18 16.19
CA PRO A 134 45.71 22.07 16.55
C PRO A 134 47.01 21.34 16.93
#